data_AF-A0A9X8VDD5-F1
#
_entry.id   AF-A0A9X8VDD5-F1
#
_cell.length_a   1.000
_cell.length_b   1.000
_cell.length_c   1.000
_cell.angle_alpha   90.00
_cell.angle_beta   90.00
_cell.angle_gamma   90.00
#
_symmetry.space_group_name_H-M   'P 1'
#
loop_
_entity.id
_entity.type
_entity.pdbx_description
1 polymer ?
#
loop_
_entity_poly.entity_id
_entity_poly.type
_entity_poly.pdbx_seq_one_letter_code
_entity_poly.pdbx_strand_id
1 'polypeptide(L)' 'AADPRAEHRQYDDKRFSLDHFETKLFKLQDGFQTAAGRQMAEQRTERMRRFVDDLLEEV' A
#
# COMPACT_ATOMS: atom_id res chain seq x y z
N ALA A 1 15.37 6.52 -7.15
CA ALA A 1 14.24 7.38 -7.58
C ALA A 1 14.16 8.53 -6.58
N ALA A 2 14.01 9.78 -7.02
CA ALA A 2 14.20 10.94 -6.12
C ALA A 2 12.99 11.24 -5.21
N ASP A 3 11.84 10.59 -5.44
CA ASP A 3 10.61 10.78 -4.66
C ASP A 3 9.83 9.45 -4.56
N PRO A 4 10.25 8.54 -3.67
CA PRO A 4 9.65 7.22 -3.52
C PRO A 4 8.24 7.25 -2.88
N ARG A 5 7.91 8.32 -2.14
CA ARG A 5 6.59 8.55 -1.54
C ARG A 5 5.60 9.29 -2.44
N ALA A 6 6.06 9.78 -3.59
CA ALA A 6 5.28 10.64 -4.48
C ALA A 6 4.79 11.93 -3.77
N GLU A 7 5.62 12.54 -2.92
CA GLU A 7 5.27 13.78 -2.20
C GLU A 7 5.14 14.99 -3.13
N HIS A 8 5.86 14.99 -4.25
CA HIS A 8 5.93 16.12 -5.19
C HIS A 8 5.34 15.80 -6.57
N ARG A 9 4.63 14.66 -6.69
CA ARG A 9 3.98 14.21 -7.93
C ARG A 9 2.71 13.43 -7.61
N GLN A 10 1.81 13.31 -8.59
CA GLN A 10 0.71 12.36 -8.48
C GLN A 10 1.20 10.91 -8.49
N TYR A 11 0.40 10.02 -7.92
CA TYR A 11 0.61 8.57 -8.03
C TYR A 11 0.50 8.11 -9.49
N ASP A 12 1.46 7.32 -9.94
CA ASP A 12 1.52 6.64 -11.23
C ASP A 12 1.93 5.19 -11.00
N ASP A 13 0.93 4.38 -10.64
CA ASP A 13 1.11 2.97 -10.26
C ASP A 13 1.48 2.04 -11.43
N LYS A 14 1.48 2.55 -12.66
CA LYS A 14 2.01 1.86 -13.84
C LYS A 14 3.53 2.02 -13.96
N ARG A 15 4.08 3.12 -13.44
CA ARG A 15 5.51 3.43 -13.52
C ARG A 15 6.23 3.17 -12.21
N PHE A 16 5.55 3.30 -11.06
CA PHE A 16 6.14 3.15 -9.74
C PHE A 16 5.34 2.13 -8.90
N SER A 17 6.00 1.03 -8.53
CA SER A 17 5.34 -0.05 -7.77
C SER A 17 4.88 0.40 -6.37
N LEU A 18 5.61 1.34 -5.73
CA LEU A 18 5.23 1.87 -4.41
C LEU A 18 3.89 2.60 -4.44
N ASP A 19 3.64 3.36 -5.50
CA ASP A 19 2.37 4.06 -5.68
C ASP A 19 1.16 3.11 -5.72
N HIS A 20 1.35 1.87 -6.20
CA HIS A 20 0.27 0.87 -6.29
C HIS A 20 -0.30 0.47 -4.92
N PHE A 21 0.51 0.57 -3.87
CA PHE A 21 0.04 0.34 -2.51
C PHE A 21 -1.06 1.34 -2.13
N GLU A 22 -0.86 2.63 -2.43
CA GLU A 22 -1.81 3.70 -2.13
C GLU A 22 -2.97 3.77 -3.13
N THR A 23 -2.72 3.56 -4.43
CA THR A 23 -3.80 3.61 -5.42
C THR A 23 -4.77 2.45 -5.27
N LYS A 24 -4.29 1.27 -4.88
CA LYS A 24 -5.08 0.02 -4.89
C LYS A 24 -4.93 -0.84 -3.64
N LEU A 25 -3.73 -1.32 -3.32
CA LEU A 25 -3.58 -2.47 -2.40
C LEU A 25 -4.12 -2.19 -0.99
N PHE A 26 -3.90 -1.00 -0.45
CA PHE A 26 -4.43 -0.60 0.87
C PHE A 26 -5.94 -0.44 0.92
N LYS A 27 -6.61 -0.29 -0.23
CA LYS A 27 -8.07 -0.18 -0.34
C LYS A 27 -8.76 -1.52 -0.52
N LEU A 28 -8.02 -2.59 -0.82
CA LEU A 28 -8.61 -3.91 -1.06
C LEU A 28 -9.32 -4.48 0.17
N GLN A 29 -8.86 -4.14 1.38
CA GLN A 29 -9.47 -4.60 2.62
C GLN A 29 -10.96 -4.21 2.74
N ASP A 30 -11.35 -3.07 2.17
CA ASP A 30 -12.73 -2.55 2.23
C ASP A 30 -13.69 -3.38 1.36
N GLY A 31 -13.16 -4.16 0.40
CA GLY A 31 -13.95 -4.96 -0.54
C GLY A 31 -14.35 -6.36 -0.02
N PHE A 32 -13.87 -6.78 1.15
CA PHE A 32 -14.12 -8.14 1.64
C PHE A 32 -15.53 -8.29 2.26
N GLN A 33 -16.28 -9.27 1.76
CA GLN A 33 -17.71 -9.43 2.11
C GLN A 33 -17.94 -10.28 3.36
N THR A 34 -17.05 -11.23 3.66
CA THR A 34 -17.18 -12.10 4.84
C THR A 34 -16.43 -11.52 6.04
N ALA A 35 -16.90 -11.83 7.25
CA ALA A 35 -16.23 -11.38 8.48
C ALA A 35 -14.78 -11.88 8.56
N ALA A 36 -14.57 -13.16 8.27
CA ALA A 36 -13.23 -13.75 8.21
C ALA A 36 -12.35 -13.09 7.13
N GLY A 37 -12.93 -12.77 5.97
CA GLY A 37 -12.24 -12.07 4.88
C GLY A 37 -11.74 -10.69 5.30
N ARG A 38 -12.59 -9.89 5.95
CA ARG A 38 -12.22 -8.56 6.47
C ARG A 38 -11.10 -8.65 7.49
N GLN A 39 -11.22 -9.54 8.48
CA GLN A 39 -10.20 -9.73 9.50
C GLN A 39 -8.84 -10.13 8.92
N MET A 40 -8.81 -11.01 7.92
CA MET A 40 -7.57 -11.38 7.24
C MET A 40 -7.01 -10.23 6.40
N ALA A 41 -7.86 -9.47 5.73
CA ALA A 41 -7.45 -8.37 4.88
C ALA A 41 -6.90 -7.19 5.68
N GLU A 42 -7.50 -6.85 6.81
CA GLU A 42 -6.99 -5.85 7.76
C GLU A 42 -5.58 -6.22 8.25
N GLN A 43 -5.40 -7.45 8.73
CA GLN A 43 -4.09 -7.93 9.20
C GLN A 43 -3.02 -7.90 8.10
N ARG A 44 -3.38 -8.24 6.86
CA ARG A 44 -2.46 -8.20 5.72
C ARG A 44 -2.15 -6.76 5.31
N THR A 45 -3.13 -5.87 5.34
CA THR A 45 -2.95 -4.45 5.03
C THR A 45 -2.00 -3.78 6.02
N GLU A 46 -2.15 -4.08 7.31
CA GLU A 46 -1.25 -3.58 8.34
C GLU A 46 0.20 -4.08 8.14
N ARG A 47 0.38 -5.35 7.77
CA ARG A 47 1.71 -5.90 7.42
C ARG A 47 2.30 -5.20 6.18
N MET A 48 1.49 -4.91 5.17
CA MET A 48 1.95 -4.18 3.99
C MET A 48 2.36 -2.74 4.33
N ARG A 49 1.65 -2.03 5.21
CA ARG A 49 2.04 -0.68 5.64
C ARG A 49 3.39 -0.70 6.34
N ARG A 50 3.60 -1.61 7.31
CA ARG A 50 4.90 -1.80 7.98
C ARG A 50 6.03 -2.04 6.97
N PHE A 51 5.82 -2.97 6.03
CA PHE A 51 6.83 -3.25 5.00
C PHE A 51 7.18 -2.02 4.15
N VAL A 52 6.18 -1.22 3.75
CA VAL A 52 6.42 0.00 2.96
C VAL A 52 7.16 1.04 3.80
N ASP A 53 6.79 1.21 5.07
CA ASP A 53 7.48 2.13 5.97
C ASP A 53 8.95 1.73 6.18
N ASP A 54 9.20 0.46 6.51
CA ASP A 54 10.56 -0.10 6.69
C ASP A 54 11.40 0.09 5.41
N LEU A 55 10.84 -0.22 4.24
CA LEU A 55 11.52 -0.03 2.96
C LEU A 55 11.85 1.44 2.68
N LEU A 56 11.00 2.38 3.08
CA LEU A 56 11.22 3.81 2.88
C LEU A 56 12.28 4.39 3.82
N GLU A 57 12.56 3.74 4.95
CA GLU A 57 13.68 4.11 5.83
C GLU A 57 15.05 3.73 5.25
N GLU A 58 15.10 2.77 4.32
CA GLU A 58 16.34 2.29 3.69
C GLU A 58 16.80 3.13 2.48
N VAL A 59 16.02 4.11 2.02
CA VAL A 59 16.18 4.79 0.70
C VAL A 59 16.44 6.29 0.82
#